data_AF-A0AA47NN89-F1
#
_entry.id   AF-A0AA47NN89-F1
#
_cell.length_a   1.000
_cell.length_b   1.000
_cell.length_c   1.000
_cell.angle_alpha   90.00
_cell.angle_beta   90.00
_cell.angle_gamma   90.00
#
_symmetry.space_group_name_H-M   'P 1'
#
loop_
_entity.id
_entity.type
_entity.pdbx_description
1 polymer ?
#
loop_
_entity_poly.entity_id
_entity_poly.type
_entity_poly.pdbx_seq_one_letter_code
_entity_poly.pdbx_strand_id
1 'polypeptide(L)'
;MFQQKSKIKLAKELSDMVVYCKSVHFGGFEHAKDTQAFYEMSSLKESKAFNLAETAVALNFQTPCKEMDLNQGRFLPNGACGYALKPEFQRDLASQMNPPAPSARGPGSEEDAPHHAQQLPKVNKEKHNLYSGPLVRMEASTPMWNESFQFVVHVPELTMLRFLVEDYDTTSQNDLIGQYCLPLTSMQNGYRHVPLLTKRGDVISSAGLFVHLMLLDAQ
;
A
#
# COMPACT_ATOMS: atom_id res chain seq x y z
N MET A 1 -0.48 0.68 41.54
CA MET A 1 0.22 1.97 41.41
C MET A 1 0.73 2.10 39.99
N PHE A 2 0.14 2.96 39.17
CA PHE A 2 0.71 3.32 37.87
C PHE A 2 1.85 4.31 38.10
N GLN A 3 3.09 3.90 37.84
CA GLN A 3 4.22 4.82 37.89
C GLN A 3 4.09 5.84 36.77
N GLN A 4 4.04 7.12 37.13
CA GLN A 4 4.02 8.23 36.20
C GLN A 4 5.42 8.32 35.56
N LYS A 5 5.54 8.04 34.25
CA LYS A 5 6.82 8.19 33.53
C LYS A 5 7.28 9.64 33.63
N SER A 6 8.48 9.86 34.17
CA SER A 6 9.11 11.17 34.21
C SER A 6 9.40 11.67 32.79
N LYS A 7 9.12 12.96 32.53
CA LYS A 7 9.53 13.60 31.28
C LYS A 7 11.05 13.70 31.26
N ILE A 8 11.69 12.93 30.39
CA ILE A 8 13.12 13.05 30.11
C ILE A 8 13.35 14.44 29.51
N LYS A 9 14.22 15.24 30.13
CA LYS A 9 14.66 16.52 29.56
C LYS A 9 15.77 16.24 28.56
N LEU A 10 15.66 16.79 27.35
CA LEU A 10 16.64 16.60 26.28
C LEU A 10 17.91 17.40 26.59
N ALA A 11 19.08 16.77 26.46
CA ALA A 11 20.36 17.44 26.55
C ALA A 11 20.55 18.42 25.39
N LYS A 12 21.22 19.55 25.65
CA LYS A 12 21.37 20.62 24.65
C LYS A 12 22.15 20.13 23.42
N GLU A 13 23.16 19.30 23.64
CA GLU A 13 23.99 18.68 22.62
C GLU A 13 23.17 17.80 21.67
N LEU A 14 22.20 17.04 22.20
CA LEU A 14 21.30 16.23 21.38
C LEU A 14 20.28 17.08 20.62
N SER A 15 19.84 18.19 21.21
CA SER A 15 18.95 19.14 20.55
C SER A 15 19.63 19.85 19.38
N ASP A 16 20.92 20.15 19.51
CA ASP A 16 21.68 20.89 18.49
C ASP A 16 21.98 20.04 17.24
N MET A 17 21.88 18.71 17.35
CA MET A 17 22.00 17.79 16.22
C MET A 17 20.75 17.75 15.32
N VAL A 18 19.60 18.23 15.78
CA VAL A 18 18.33 18.15 15.04
C VAL A 18 18.17 19.39 14.16
N VAL A 19 18.30 19.21 12.84
CA VAL A 19 18.18 20.31 11.85
C VAL A 19 16.84 20.26 11.11
N TYR A 20 16.54 19.18 10.40
CA TYR A 20 15.37 19.09 9.50
C TYR A 20 14.18 18.27 10.03
N CYS A 21 14.35 17.59 11.16
CA CYS A 21 13.37 16.66 11.72
C CYS A 21 12.98 17.05 13.14
N LYS A 22 12.67 18.33 13.37
CA LYS A 22 12.27 18.80 14.69
C LYS A 22 10.89 18.24 15.03
N SER A 23 10.83 17.37 16.04
CA SER A 23 9.56 16.76 16.46
C SER A 23 8.66 17.81 17.11
N VAL A 24 7.43 17.97 16.60
CA VAL A 24 6.39 18.85 17.15
C VAL A 24 5.06 18.11 17.34
N HIS A 25 4.17 18.68 18.14
CA HIS A 25 2.81 18.16 18.28
C HIS A 25 1.94 18.60 17.11
N PHE A 26 1.18 17.67 16.53
CA PHE A 26 0.22 17.98 15.48
C PHE A 26 -0.99 18.74 16.03
N GLY A 27 -1.06 20.04 15.75
CA GLY A 27 -2.17 20.93 16.12
C GLY A 27 -3.37 20.91 15.18
N GLY A 28 -3.27 20.26 14.01
CA GLY A 28 -4.30 20.24 12.97
C GLY A 28 -3.77 20.74 11.62
N PHE A 29 -4.50 20.48 10.54
CA PHE A 29 -4.07 20.86 9.20
C PHE A 29 -4.02 22.38 8.99
N GLU A 30 -5.01 23.13 9.47
CA GLU A 30 -5.01 24.61 9.40
C GLU A 30 -3.82 25.20 10.16
N HIS A 31 -3.59 24.76 11.40
CA HIS A 31 -2.44 25.20 12.19
C HIS A 31 -1.11 24.85 11.51
N ALA A 32 -1.01 23.64 10.95
CA ALA A 32 0.19 23.20 10.26
C ALA A 32 0.45 24.03 8.99
N LYS A 33 -0.60 24.35 8.22
CA LYS A 33 -0.50 25.15 7.01
C LYS A 33 0.03 26.55 7.27
N ASP A 34 -0.44 27.20 8.34
CA ASP A 34 -0.11 28.59 8.62
C ASP A 34 1.18 28.76 9.44
N THR A 35 1.48 27.80 10.32
CA THR A 35 2.50 27.98 11.38
C THR A 35 3.65 26.97 11.33
N GLN A 36 3.43 25.76 10.81
CA GLN A 36 4.45 24.70 10.89
C GLN A 36 5.53 24.92 9.84
N ALA A 37 6.79 24.97 10.29
CA ALA A 37 7.93 25.10 9.40
C ALA A 37 8.24 23.79 8.67
N PHE A 38 8.87 23.87 7.50
CA PHE A 38 9.23 22.69 6.69
C PHE A 38 10.16 21.69 7.38
N TYR A 39 10.91 22.13 8.40
CA TYR A 39 11.82 21.29 9.20
C TYR A 39 11.14 20.71 10.46
N GLU A 40 9.84 20.92 10.63
CA GLU A 40 9.06 20.39 11.74
C GLU A 40 8.22 19.19 11.30
N MET A 41 8.31 18.09 12.06
CA MET A 41 7.62 16.83 11.77
C MET A 41 6.74 16.42 12.94
N SER A 42 5.55 15.91 12.62
CA SER A 42 4.60 15.38 13.60
C SER A 42 4.51 13.86 13.51
N SER A 43 4.62 13.18 14.65
CA SER A 43 4.33 11.74 14.74
C SER A 43 2.88 11.50 15.14
N LEU A 44 2.17 10.67 14.37
CA LEU A 44 0.77 10.32 14.62
C LEU A 44 0.67 8.84 14.96
N LYS A 45 -0.16 8.49 15.95
CA LYS A 45 -0.54 7.10 16.18
C LYS A 45 -1.36 6.60 15.00
N GLU A 46 -1.24 5.32 14.67
CA GLU A 46 -1.96 4.69 13.56
C GLU A 46 -3.46 5.00 13.56
N SER A 47 -4.14 4.86 14.70
CA SER A 47 -5.58 5.17 14.79
C SER A 47 -5.89 6.64 14.44
N LYS A 48 -5.05 7.57 14.86
CA LYS A 48 -5.20 8.99 14.54
C LYS A 48 -4.82 9.27 13.08
N ALA A 49 -3.76 8.63 12.60
CA ALA A 49 -3.32 8.74 11.23
C ALA A 49 -4.41 8.22 10.29
N PHE A 50 -4.94 7.01 10.49
CA PHE A 50 -6.03 6.42 9.70
C PHE A 50 -7.26 7.33 9.57
N ASN A 51 -7.62 8.04 10.65
CA ASN A 51 -8.73 9.01 10.63
C ASN A 51 -8.41 10.31 9.89
N LEU A 52 -7.13 10.70 9.79
CA LEU A 52 -6.68 11.96 9.19
C LEU A 52 -6.13 11.80 7.77
N ALA A 53 -5.56 10.64 7.49
CA ALA A 53 -4.86 10.25 6.29
C ALA A 53 -4.90 8.73 6.23
N GLU A 54 -5.53 8.19 5.20
CA GLU A 54 -5.60 6.74 4.95
C GLU A 54 -4.20 6.12 4.61
N THR A 55 -3.10 6.88 4.80
CA THR A 55 -1.71 6.55 4.42
C THR A 55 -0.71 6.59 5.60
N ALA A 56 -1.00 5.93 6.72
CA ALA A 56 0.00 5.77 7.78
C ALA A 56 1.02 4.68 7.42
N VAL A 57 2.32 4.99 7.38
CA VAL A 57 3.37 4.03 7.00
C VAL A 57 4.52 4.03 8.00
N ALA A 58 4.23 3.58 9.22
CA ALA A 58 5.25 3.03 10.10
C ALA A 58 4.98 1.53 10.20
N LEU A 59 5.85 0.73 9.60
CA LEU A 59 5.70 -0.72 9.58
C LEU A 59 6.79 -1.38 10.43
N ASN A 60 6.43 -2.51 11.03
CA ASN A 60 7.39 -3.36 11.70
C ASN A 60 8.12 -4.20 10.63
N PHE A 61 9.33 -3.78 10.22
CA PHE A 61 10.16 -4.46 9.22
C PHE A 61 10.48 -5.94 9.55
N GLN A 62 10.32 -6.34 10.81
CA GLN A 62 10.59 -7.69 11.28
C GLN A 62 9.44 -8.67 11.04
N THR A 63 8.25 -8.16 10.68
CA THR A 63 7.03 -8.96 10.55
C THR A 63 6.72 -9.22 9.08
N PRO A 64 6.81 -10.47 8.60
CA PRO A 64 6.26 -10.87 7.31
C PRO A 64 4.74 -10.61 7.28
N CYS A 65 4.30 -9.67 6.45
CA CYS A 65 2.89 -9.38 6.26
C CYS A 65 2.65 -8.73 4.89
N LYS A 66 1.38 -8.67 4.47
CA LYS A 66 0.97 -8.03 3.20
C LYS A 66 1.49 -6.60 3.09
N GLU A 67 1.45 -5.85 4.18
CA GLU A 67 1.90 -4.45 4.22
C GLU A 67 3.42 -4.36 3.99
N MET A 68 4.17 -5.34 4.50
CA MET A 68 5.61 -5.43 4.23
C MET A 68 5.89 -5.77 2.77
N ASP A 69 5.13 -6.69 2.18
CA ASP A 69 5.26 -7.02 0.75
C ASP A 69 5.01 -5.79 -0.13
N LEU A 70 3.94 -5.03 0.16
CA LEU A 70 3.62 -3.78 -0.53
C LEU A 70 4.73 -2.73 -0.34
N ASN A 71 5.26 -2.61 0.88
CA ASN A 71 6.33 -1.68 1.19
C ASN A 71 7.63 -2.04 0.46
N GLN A 72 8.03 -3.31 0.48
CA GLN A 72 9.17 -3.79 -0.29
C GLN A 72 8.98 -3.49 -1.78
N GLY A 73 7.84 -3.90 -2.35
CA GLY A 73 7.50 -3.64 -3.75
C GLY A 73 7.54 -2.16 -4.13
N ARG A 74 7.03 -1.29 -3.25
CA ARG A 74 6.97 0.17 -3.50
C ARG A 74 8.36 0.80 -3.63
N PHE A 75 9.33 0.27 -2.87
CA PHE A 75 10.71 0.76 -2.85
C PHE A 75 11.64 -0.05 -3.75
N LEU A 76 11.16 -1.04 -4.51
CA LEU A 76 11.97 -1.73 -5.54
C LEU A 76 12.44 -0.79 -6.66
N PRO A 77 11.56 0.07 -7.24
CA PRO A 77 11.99 1.00 -8.28
C PRO A 77 13.02 2.00 -7.77
N ASN A 78 13.67 2.71 -8.69
CA ASN A 78 14.75 3.66 -8.35
C ASN A 78 15.94 2.99 -7.65
N GLY A 79 16.26 1.74 -8.05
CA GLY A 79 17.44 1.02 -7.60
C GLY A 79 17.42 0.63 -6.12
N ALA A 80 16.25 0.43 -5.51
CA ALA A 80 16.10 0.07 -4.10
C ALA A 80 16.77 1.06 -3.12
N CYS A 81 16.87 2.35 -3.48
CA CYS A 81 17.56 3.34 -2.66
C CYS A 81 16.78 3.83 -1.42
N GLY A 82 15.54 3.35 -1.23
CA GLY A 82 14.67 3.76 -0.12
C GLY A 82 13.90 5.07 -0.34
N TYR A 83 14.05 5.71 -1.50
CA TYR A 83 13.33 6.92 -1.88
C TYR A 83 12.52 6.72 -3.15
N ALA A 84 11.21 6.97 -3.06
CA ALA A 84 10.29 6.99 -4.19
C ALA A 84 9.72 8.40 -4.37
N LEU A 85 9.87 8.97 -5.58
CA LEU A 85 9.34 10.28 -5.90
C LEU A 85 7.80 10.21 -5.93
N LYS A 86 7.14 11.15 -5.24
CA LYS A 86 5.68 11.25 -5.29
C LYS A 86 5.20 11.67 -6.70
N PRO A 87 4.01 11.23 -7.14
CA PRO A 87 3.39 11.72 -8.37
C PRO A 87 3.32 13.25 -8.42
N GLU A 88 3.33 13.81 -9.62
CA GLU A 88 3.35 15.27 -9.82
C GLU A 88 2.19 15.98 -9.11
N PHE A 89 0.98 15.43 -9.21
CA PHE A 89 -0.19 15.96 -8.53
C PHE A 89 -0.12 15.92 -6.99
N GLN A 90 0.81 15.17 -6.37
CA GLN A 90 1.04 15.21 -4.91
C GLN A 90 2.18 16.15 -4.51
N ARG A 91 2.88 16.72 -5.49
CA ARG A 91 3.98 17.68 -5.30
C ARG A 91 3.52 19.11 -5.58
N ASP A 92 2.44 19.28 -6.33
CA ASP A 92 1.84 20.58 -6.62
C ASP A 92 0.99 21.11 -5.45
N LEU A 93 1.33 22.31 -4.98
CA LEU A 93 0.64 23.03 -3.92
C LEU A 93 -0.76 23.52 -4.35
N ALA A 94 -0.99 23.69 -5.65
CA ALA A 94 -2.28 24.08 -6.20
C ALA A 94 -3.24 22.89 -6.38
N SER A 95 -2.74 21.66 -6.28
CA SER A 95 -3.57 20.46 -6.41
C SER A 95 -4.57 20.36 -5.25
N GLN A 96 -5.86 20.21 -5.58
CA GLN A 96 -6.92 19.94 -4.62
C GLN A 96 -7.30 18.46 -4.69
N MET A 97 -6.32 17.57 -4.53
CA MET A 97 -6.62 16.14 -4.48
C MET A 97 -7.18 15.76 -3.11
N ASN A 98 -8.50 15.61 -3.06
CA ASN A 98 -9.17 14.92 -1.97
C ASN A 98 -9.31 13.44 -2.35
N PRO A 99 -8.65 12.49 -1.65
CA PRO A 99 -9.02 11.10 -1.79
C PRO A 99 -10.51 10.95 -1.44
N PRO A 100 -11.29 10.17 -2.19
CA PRO A 100 -12.73 10.06 -1.95
C PRO A 100 -12.97 9.61 -0.51
N ALA A 101 -13.73 10.41 0.24
CA ALA A 101 -14.03 10.12 1.64
C ALA A 101 -14.84 8.81 1.74
N PRO A 102 -14.53 7.89 2.69
CA PRO A 102 -15.32 6.66 2.88
C PRO A 102 -16.74 6.88 3.44
N SER A 103 -17.19 8.13 3.59
CA SER A 103 -18.33 8.53 4.41
C SER A 103 -19.16 9.66 3.78
N ALA A 104 -19.62 9.46 2.56
CA ALA A 104 -20.75 10.21 2.01
C ALA A 104 -21.73 9.25 1.30
N ARG A 105 -22.14 8.18 1.99
CA ARG A 105 -23.28 7.36 1.57
C ARG A 105 -24.55 7.95 2.17
N GLY A 106 -25.13 8.93 1.48
CA GLY A 106 -26.53 9.30 1.66
C GLY A 106 -27.42 8.27 0.95
N PRO A 107 -28.62 7.97 1.47
CA PRO A 107 -29.54 7.06 0.81
C PRO A 107 -30.24 7.79 -0.35
N GLY A 108 -29.98 7.38 -1.58
CA GLY A 108 -30.73 7.84 -2.76
C GLY A 108 -29.91 8.60 -3.80
N SER A 109 -28.96 7.92 -4.44
CA SER A 109 -28.57 8.20 -5.81
C SER A 109 -28.22 6.86 -6.46
N GLU A 110 -28.65 6.71 -7.71
CA GLU A 110 -28.86 5.47 -8.46
C GLU A 110 -27.76 4.40 -8.38
N GLU A 111 -28.22 3.16 -8.48
CA GLU A 111 -27.43 1.94 -8.62
C GLU A 111 -26.56 2.00 -9.88
N ASP A 112 -25.31 2.45 -9.75
CA ASP A 112 -24.25 2.00 -10.67
C ASP A 112 -23.79 0.61 -10.20
N ALA A 113 -24.40 -0.39 -10.82
CA ALA A 113 -24.17 -1.80 -10.57
C ALA A 113 -22.67 -2.18 -10.72
N PRO A 114 -22.15 -3.10 -9.89
CA PRO A 114 -20.85 -3.71 -10.16
C PRO A 114 -21.01 -4.64 -11.36
N HIS A 115 -20.63 -4.18 -12.54
CA HIS A 115 -20.70 -5.00 -13.75
C HIS A 115 -19.58 -6.07 -13.74
N HIS A 116 -19.97 -7.22 -13.19
CA HIS A 116 -19.47 -8.57 -13.39
C HIS A 116 -18.11 -8.93 -12.76
N ALA A 117 -18.17 -9.19 -11.45
CA ALA A 117 -17.33 -10.19 -10.81
C ALA A 117 -17.86 -11.60 -11.18
N GLN A 118 -17.02 -12.45 -11.76
CA GLN A 118 -17.33 -13.89 -11.84
C GLN A 118 -16.90 -14.56 -10.53
N GLN A 119 -17.91 -15.09 -9.83
CA GLN A 119 -17.88 -15.63 -8.48
C GLN A 119 -17.22 -17.01 -8.43
N LEU A 120 -16.46 -17.31 -7.35
CA LEU A 120 -16.36 -18.57 -6.57
C LEU A 120 -15.14 -18.52 -5.59
N PRO A 121 -15.12 -19.21 -4.42
CA PRO A 121 -16.16 -19.40 -3.40
C PRO A 121 -15.79 -18.73 -2.04
N LYS A 122 -16.83 -18.32 -1.29
CA LYS A 122 -16.87 -17.88 0.14
C LYS A 122 -15.64 -17.15 0.71
N VAL A 123 -15.68 -15.84 0.51
CA VAL A 123 -14.88 -14.81 1.18
C VAL A 123 -15.04 -14.88 2.71
N ASN A 124 -13.95 -15.16 3.41
CA ASN A 124 -13.82 -14.80 4.81
C ASN A 124 -13.80 -13.26 4.90
N LYS A 125 -14.71 -12.70 5.71
CA LYS A 125 -14.91 -11.25 5.79
C LYS A 125 -13.78 -10.61 6.60
N GLU A 126 -12.65 -10.34 5.96
CA GLU A 126 -11.67 -9.40 6.51
C GLU A 126 -11.88 -8.02 5.88
N LYS A 127 -12.55 -7.15 6.63
CA LYS A 127 -12.67 -5.72 6.34
C LYS A 127 -11.37 -5.03 6.76
N HIS A 128 -10.42 -4.85 5.84
CA HIS A 128 -9.31 -3.95 6.08
C HIS A 128 -9.12 -3.02 4.88
N ASN A 129 -9.65 -1.81 5.03
CA ASN A 129 -9.47 -0.69 4.12
C ASN A 129 -8.05 -0.14 4.34
N LEU A 130 -7.18 -0.27 3.34
CA LEU A 130 -5.95 0.51 3.22
C LEU A 130 -5.62 0.56 1.74
N TYR A 131 -5.98 1.65 1.06
CA TYR A 131 -5.80 1.89 -0.39
C TYR A 131 -5.68 0.63 -1.23
N SER A 132 -6.78 -0.10 -1.36
CA SER A 132 -6.88 -1.13 -2.38
C SER A 132 -7.18 -0.43 -3.71
N GLY A 133 -6.14 0.00 -4.40
CA GLY A 133 -6.14 -0.18 -5.86
C GLY A 133 -6.41 -1.66 -6.16
N PRO A 134 -6.90 -2.03 -7.36
CA PRO A 134 -7.41 -3.37 -7.61
C PRO A 134 -6.39 -4.43 -7.18
N LEU A 135 -6.71 -5.12 -6.08
CA LEU A 135 -5.93 -6.22 -5.56
C LEU A 135 -6.28 -7.43 -6.42
N VAL A 136 -5.41 -7.75 -7.37
CA VAL A 136 -5.56 -8.94 -8.20
C VAL A 136 -5.11 -10.15 -7.40
N ARG A 137 -6.06 -10.82 -6.75
CA ARG A 137 -5.83 -12.11 -6.10
C ARG A 137 -6.02 -13.19 -7.17
N MET A 138 -4.94 -13.85 -7.58
CA MET A 138 -4.99 -15.06 -8.42
C MET A 138 -4.99 -16.27 -7.48
N GLU A 139 -6.10 -17.00 -7.41
CA GLU A 139 -6.21 -18.23 -6.64
C GLU A 139 -5.93 -19.45 -7.53
N ALA A 140 -5.23 -20.45 -6.99
CA ALA A 140 -4.61 -21.51 -7.77
C ALA A 140 -4.98 -22.92 -7.28
N SER A 141 -5.45 -23.77 -8.21
CA SER A 141 -5.26 -25.23 -8.11
C SER A 141 -4.86 -25.81 -9.48
N THR A 142 -3.61 -26.28 -9.58
CA THR A 142 -2.90 -26.89 -10.75
C THR A 142 -2.39 -25.94 -11.87
N PRO A 143 -1.26 -26.27 -12.56
CA PRO A 143 -0.18 -25.30 -12.86
C PRO A 143 -0.29 -24.54 -14.20
N MET A 144 -1.43 -24.57 -14.89
CA MET A 144 -1.66 -23.74 -16.07
C MET A 144 -2.95 -22.95 -15.91
N TRP A 145 -2.83 -21.72 -15.40
CA TRP A 145 -3.92 -20.75 -15.36
C TRP A 145 -4.02 -20.07 -16.73
N ASN A 146 -4.93 -20.56 -17.57
CA ASN A 146 -5.28 -19.87 -18.82
C ASN A 146 -6.44 -18.88 -18.57
N GLU A 147 -6.31 -18.12 -17.48
CA GLU A 147 -7.31 -17.16 -17.03
C GLU A 147 -6.84 -15.74 -17.32
N SER A 148 -7.79 -14.90 -17.75
CA SER A 148 -7.55 -13.49 -18.00
C SER A 148 -8.39 -12.66 -17.04
N PHE A 149 -7.78 -11.65 -16.45
CA PHE A 149 -8.45 -10.72 -15.56
C PHE A 149 -8.35 -9.31 -16.13
N GLN A 150 -9.43 -8.54 -16.02
CA GLN A 150 -9.50 -7.16 -16.47
C GLN A 150 -9.98 -6.28 -15.32
N PHE A 151 -9.31 -5.16 -15.11
CA PHE A 151 -9.61 -4.20 -14.05
C PHE A 151 -9.58 -2.79 -14.59
N VAL A 152 -10.49 -1.94 -14.10
CA VAL A 152 -10.45 -0.50 -14.34
C VAL A 152 -9.65 0.14 -13.22
N VAL A 153 -8.61 0.89 -13.59
CA VAL A 153 -7.71 1.58 -12.64
C VAL A 153 -7.88 3.08 -12.82
N HIS A 154 -8.34 3.78 -11.78
CA HIS A 154 -8.56 5.23 -11.85
C HIS A 154 -7.30 6.06 -11.63
N VAL A 155 -6.38 5.61 -10.75
CA VAL A 155 -5.14 6.33 -10.42
C VAL A 155 -3.95 5.37 -10.51
N PRO A 156 -3.41 5.12 -11.72
CA PRO A 156 -2.34 4.14 -11.92
C PRO A 156 -1.05 4.48 -11.17
N GLU A 157 -0.75 5.78 -10.97
CA GLU A 157 0.47 6.26 -10.30
C GLU A 157 0.52 5.95 -8.80
N LEU A 158 -0.63 5.62 -8.19
CA LEU A 158 -0.74 5.19 -6.79
C LEU A 158 -1.08 3.70 -6.65
N THR A 159 -1.23 2.98 -7.77
CA THR A 159 -1.69 1.59 -7.76
C THR A 159 -0.50 0.62 -7.71
N MET A 160 -0.63 -0.39 -6.85
CA MET A 160 0.31 -1.49 -6.73
C MET A 160 -0.32 -2.77 -7.27
N LEU A 161 0.45 -3.57 -8.00
CA LEU A 161 0.07 -4.92 -8.39
C LEU A 161 0.82 -5.93 -7.53
N ARG A 162 0.11 -6.89 -6.94
CA ARG A 162 0.67 -7.96 -6.13
C ARG A 162 0.24 -9.31 -6.71
N PHE A 163 1.22 -10.07 -7.18
CA PHE A 163 1.08 -11.48 -7.50
C PHE A 163 1.20 -12.27 -6.21
N LEU A 164 0.25 -13.15 -5.95
CA LEU A 164 0.17 -13.97 -4.75
C LEU A 164 -0.09 -15.41 -5.19
N VAL A 165 0.74 -16.34 -4.74
CA VAL A 165 0.58 -17.76 -5.02
C VAL A 165 0.48 -18.49 -3.69
N GLU A 166 -0.65 -19.15 -3.46
CA GLU A 166 -0.93 -19.90 -2.25
C GLU A 166 -1.23 -21.37 -2.59
N ASP A 167 -0.86 -22.27 -1.69
CA ASP A 167 -1.28 -23.67 -1.70
C ASP A 167 -2.64 -23.77 -1.01
N TYR A 168 -3.66 -24.20 -1.75
CA TYR A 168 -5.02 -24.25 -1.26
C TYR A 168 -5.22 -25.47 -0.37
N ASP A 169 -5.59 -25.24 0.89
CA ASP A 169 -5.99 -26.29 1.83
C ASP A 169 -7.48 -26.13 2.18
N THR A 170 -8.22 -27.23 2.11
CA THR A 170 -9.65 -27.27 2.49
C THR A 170 -9.87 -27.24 4.01
N THR A 171 -8.86 -27.63 4.78
CA THR A 171 -8.97 -27.87 6.22
C THR A 171 -8.22 -26.84 7.08
N SER A 172 -7.31 -26.09 6.47
CA SER A 172 -6.48 -25.09 7.16
C SER A 172 -6.42 -23.78 6.37
N GLN A 173 -5.61 -22.83 6.82
CA GLN A 173 -5.37 -21.61 6.06
C GLN A 173 -4.40 -21.93 4.92
N ASN A 174 -4.62 -21.34 3.75
CA ASN A 174 -3.73 -21.53 2.61
C ASN A 174 -2.28 -21.17 2.94
N ASP A 175 -1.35 -21.99 2.48
CA ASP A 175 0.07 -21.75 2.69
C ASP A 175 0.65 -20.87 1.58
N LEU A 176 1.26 -19.74 1.94
CA LEU A 176 1.95 -18.91 0.93
C LEU A 176 3.12 -19.68 0.30
N ILE A 177 3.06 -19.86 -1.02
CA ILE A 177 4.15 -20.40 -1.84
C ILE A 177 5.10 -19.26 -2.24
N GLY A 178 4.55 -18.14 -2.69
CA GLY A 178 5.36 -16.97 -3.03
C GLY A 178 4.55 -15.74 -3.41
N GLN A 179 5.20 -14.58 -3.38
CA GLN A 179 4.59 -13.31 -3.72
C GLN A 179 5.53 -12.45 -4.56
N TYR A 180 4.99 -11.54 -5.35
CA TYR A 180 5.76 -10.47 -6.00
C TYR A 180 4.92 -9.20 -6.09
N CYS A 181 5.47 -8.05 -5.73
CA CYS A 181 4.75 -6.79 -5.75
C CYS A 181 5.55 -5.67 -6.41
N LEU A 182 4.88 -4.86 -7.23
CA LEU A 182 5.48 -3.68 -7.85
C LEU A 182 4.43 -2.61 -8.16
N PRO A 183 4.82 -1.32 -8.28
CA PRO A 183 3.93 -0.28 -8.78
C PRO A 183 3.47 -0.57 -10.21
N LEU A 184 2.24 -0.22 -10.53
CA LEU A 184 1.67 -0.41 -11.86
C LEU A 184 2.48 0.34 -12.93
N THR A 185 3.02 1.51 -12.60
CA THR A 185 3.89 2.31 -13.48
C THR A 185 5.23 1.64 -13.81
N SER A 186 5.64 0.62 -13.04
CA SER A 186 6.87 -0.16 -13.29
C SER A 186 6.62 -1.40 -14.16
N MET A 187 5.37 -1.65 -14.55
CA MET A 187 5.00 -2.80 -15.37
C MET A 187 5.32 -2.56 -16.84
N GLN A 188 5.61 -3.65 -17.55
CA GLN A 188 5.81 -3.63 -19.00
C GLN A 188 4.81 -4.55 -19.68
N ASN A 189 4.16 -4.05 -20.73
CA ASN A 189 3.24 -4.85 -21.54
C ASN A 189 3.93 -6.05 -22.21
N GLY A 190 3.12 -7.03 -22.62
CA GLY A 190 3.53 -8.26 -23.30
C GLY A 190 3.72 -9.44 -22.35
N TYR A 191 4.36 -10.49 -22.87
CA TYR A 191 4.66 -11.70 -22.11
C TYR A 191 5.86 -11.48 -21.19
N ARG A 192 5.71 -11.80 -19.90
CA ARG A 192 6.71 -11.56 -18.86
C ARG A 192 6.82 -12.75 -17.91
N HIS A 193 8.04 -12.95 -17.41
CA HIS A 193 8.28 -13.80 -16.24
C HIS A 193 8.31 -12.93 -14.99
N VAL A 194 7.48 -13.29 -14.01
CA VAL A 194 7.42 -12.66 -12.69
C VAL A 194 8.10 -13.59 -11.69
N PRO A 195 9.26 -13.24 -11.12
CA PRO A 195 9.93 -14.07 -10.13
C PRO A 195 9.13 -14.08 -8.82
N LEU A 196 9.01 -15.23 -8.18
CA LEU A 196 8.34 -15.34 -6.88
C LEU A 196 9.33 -15.13 -5.73
N LEU A 197 8.89 -14.42 -4.70
CA LEU A 197 9.62 -14.16 -3.48
C LEU A 197 9.03 -14.96 -2.30
N THR A 198 9.87 -15.32 -1.34
CA THR A 198 9.44 -15.91 -0.07
C THR A 198 8.68 -14.91 0.80
N LYS A 199 8.11 -15.38 1.92
CA LYS A 199 7.55 -14.52 3.00
C LYS A 199 8.51 -13.43 3.50
N ARG A 200 9.83 -13.58 3.29
CA ARG A 200 10.85 -12.63 3.74
C ARG A 200 11.28 -11.65 2.65
N GLY A 201 10.84 -11.84 1.41
CA GLY A 201 11.26 -11.07 0.24
C GLY A 201 12.47 -11.65 -0.50
N ASP A 202 12.93 -12.85 -0.13
CA ASP A 202 14.04 -13.52 -0.82
C ASP A 202 13.58 -14.16 -2.13
N VAL A 203 14.40 -14.12 -3.18
CA VAL A 203 14.07 -14.73 -4.47
C VAL A 203 14.04 -16.26 -4.36
N ILE A 204 12.94 -16.87 -4.79
CA ILE A 204 12.83 -18.33 -4.90
C ILE A 204 13.44 -18.76 -6.24
N SER A 205 14.55 -19.48 -6.18
CA SER A 205 15.25 -19.94 -7.39
C SER A 205 14.33 -20.81 -8.26
N SER A 206 14.26 -20.49 -9.55
CA SER A 206 13.45 -21.19 -10.55
C SER A 206 11.92 -21.14 -10.37
N ALA A 207 11.41 -20.38 -9.39
CA ALA A 207 9.97 -20.17 -9.23
C ALA A 207 9.55 -18.82 -9.84
N GLY A 208 8.63 -18.87 -10.79
CA GLY A 208 8.09 -17.67 -11.43
C GLY A 208 6.78 -17.93 -12.16
N LEU A 209 6.00 -16.87 -12.32
CA LEU A 209 4.78 -16.88 -13.11
C LEU A 209 5.09 -16.40 -14.52
N PHE A 210 4.50 -17.04 -15.53
CA PHE A 210 4.50 -16.54 -16.89
C PHE A 210 3.16 -15.87 -17.17
N VAL A 211 3.17 -14.57 -17.45
CA VAL A 211 1.97 -13.75 -17.56
C VAL A 211 1.99 -12.92 -18.84
N HIS A 212 0.82 -12.64 -19.40
CA HIS A 212 0.66 -11.66 -20.47
C HIS A 212 -0.03 -10.42 -19.91
N LEU A 213 0.64 -9.27 -20.02
CA LEU A 213 0.22 -8.03 -19.38
C LEU A 213 -0.13 -7.00 -20.44
N MET A 214 -1.28 -6.34 -20.30
CA MET A 214 -1.71 -5.27 -21.19
C MET A 214 -2.31 -4.13 -20.36
N LEU A 215 -1.56 -3.04 -20.24
CA LEU A 215 -2.11 -1.76 -19.82
C LEU A 215 -2.66 -1.05 -21.06
N LEU A 216 -3.94 -0.70 -21.00
CA LEU A 216 -4.66 0.03 -22.03
C LEU A 216 -5.11 1.37 -21.42
N ASP A 217 -4.89 2.45 -22.15
CA ASP A 217 -5.42 3.76 -21.77
C ASP A 217 -6.94 3.78 -22.01
N ALA A 218 -7.70 4.34 -21.06
CA ALA A 218 -9.11 4.60 -21.27
C ALA A 218 -9.25 5.75 -22.29
N GLN A 219 -9.89 5.48 -23.43
CA GLN A 219 -10.24 6.49 -24.43
C GLN A 219 -11.41 7.35 -24.00
#